data_AF-A0A1V1NRQ1-F1
#
_entry.id   AF-A0A1V1NRQ1-F1
#
_cell.length_a   1.000
_cell.length_b   1.000
_cell.length_c   1.000
_cell.angle_alpha   90.00
_cell.angle_beta   90.00
_cell.angle_gamma   90.00
#
_symmetry.space_group_name_H-M   'P 1'
#
loop_
_entity.id
_entity.type
_entity.pdbx_description
1 polymer ?
#
loop_
_entity_poly.entity_id
_entity_poly.type
_entity_poly.pdbx_seq_one_letter_code
_entity_poly.pdbx_strand_id
1 'polypeptide(L)'
;GNSLIKGFVSDSKGNALSDVEISIIGRTEKTLTTSGGTFFLGIKEYQNSSLRIRAFKNGYKSWNEYVDIPSENIIIRLEKN
;
A
#
# COMPACT_ATOMS: atom_id res chain seq x y z
N GLY A 1 -12.83 15.47 -4.95
CA GLY A 1 -11.69 15.21 -5.86
C GLY A 1 -11.19 13.80 -5.58
N ASN A 2 -10.72 13.09 -6.60
CA ASN A 2 -10.08 11.79 -6.40
C ASN A 2 -8.63 12.03 -5.99
N SER A 3 -8.23 11.51 -4.83
CA SER A 3 -6.83 11.50 -4.39
C SER A 3 -6.24 10.12 -4.62
N LEU A 4 -4.91 10.01 -4.61
CA LEU A 4 -4.23 8.74 -4.84
C LEU A 4 -3.08 8.54 -3.86
N ILE A 5 -2.80 7.27 -3.59
CA ILE A 5 -1.54 6.82 -3.01
C ILE A 5 -0.86 5.94 -4.06
N LYS A 6 0.40 6.23 -4.37
CA LYS A 6 1.23 5.39 -5.25
C LYS A 6 2.54 5.01 -4.57
N GLY A 7 2.99 3.79 -4.80
CA GLY A 7 4.20 3.28 -4.16
C GLY A 7 4.71 1.98 -4.73
N PHE A 8 5.72 1.44 -4.06
CA PHE A 8 6.45 0.23 -4.39
C PHE A 8 6.59 -0.66 -3.16
N VAL A 9 6.42 -1.96 -3.34
CA VAL A 9 6.56 -2.96 -2.29
C VAL A 9 7.66 -3.96 -2.65
N SER A 10 8.58 -4.19 -1.72
CA SER A 10 9.61 -5.22 -1.83
C SER A 10 9.76 -6.05 -0.56
N ASP A 11 10.50 -7.15 -0.65
CA ASP A 11 11.02 -7.83 0.53
C ASP A 11 12.23 -7.08 1.12
N SER A 12 12.78 -7.60 2.23
CA SER A 12 13.98 -7.06 2.88
C SER A 12 15.26 -7.16 2.04
N LYS A 13 15.27 -7.98 0.98
CA LYS A 13 16.38 -8.11 0.03
C LYS A 13 16.25 -7.17 -1.17
N GLY A 14 15.17 -6.39 -1.24
CA GLY A 14 14.88 -5.47 -2.33
C GLY A 14 14.19 -6.12 -3.53
N ASN A 15 13.76 -7.39 -3.44
CA ASN A 15 13.00 -8.02 -4.52
C ASN A 15 11.58 -7.46 -4.54
N ALA A 16 11.13 -7.01 -5.70
CA ALA A 16 9.76 -6.53 -5.89
C ALA A 16 8.73 -7.63 -5.55
N LEU A 17 7.65 -7.27 -4.86
CA LEU A 17 6.59 -8.20 -4.48
C LEU A 17 5.32 -7.91 -5.28
N SER A 18 4.94 -8.86 -6.14
CA SER A 18 3.63 -8.86 -6.81
C SER A 18 2.50 -9.28 -5.88
N ASP A 19 1.25 -8.98 -6.25
CA ASP A 19 0.04 -9.49 -5.59
C ASP A 19 0.02 -9.24 -4.08
N VAL A 20 0.59 -8.11 -3.65
CA VAL A 20 0.43 -7.60 -2.28
C VAL A 20 -0.88 -6.83 -2.25
N GLU A 21 -1.78 -7.20 -1.35
CA GLU A 21 -3.01 -6.43 -1.12
C GLU A 21 -2.67 -5.15 -0.36
N ILE A 22 -2.88 -4.02 -1.02
CA ILE A 22 -2.83 -2.68 -0.41
C ILE A 22 -4.26 -2.26 -0.15
N SER A 23 -4.60 -1.97 1.09
CA SER A 23 -5.97 -1.65 1.52
C SER A 23 -5.97 -0.53 2.55
N ILE A 24 -7.09 0.18 2.66
CA ILE A 24 -7.28 1.17 3.72
C ILE A 24 -8.05 0.52 4.86
N ILE A 25 -7.49 0.54 6.07
CA ILE A 25 -8.14 -0.04 7.24
C ILE A 25 -9.43 0.73 7.54
N GLY A 26 -10.55 0.01 7.64
CA GLY A 26 -11.87 0.60 7.89
C GLY A 26 -12.59 1.11 6.65
N ARG A 27 -12.05 0.87 5.44
CA ARG A 27 -12.73 1.24 4.18
C ARG A 27 -12.67 0.08 3.16
N THR A 28 -13.34 0.26 2.03
CA THR A 28 -13.46 -0.76 0.98
C THR A 28 -12.41 -0.65 -0.11
N GLU A 29 -11.72 0.48 -0.21
CA GLU A 29 -10.70 0.70 -1.23
C GLU A 29 -9.49 -0.21 -1.02
N LYS A 30 -9.12 -0.89 -2.11
CA LYS A 30 -7.94 -1.73 -2.18
C LYS A 30 -7.41 -1.86 -3.60
N THR A 31 -6.15 -2.26 -3.72
CA THR A 31 -5.48 -2.60 -4.98
C THR A 31 -4.49 -3.74 -4.74
N LEU A 32 -4.01 -4.35 -5.81
CA LEU A 32 -2.87 -5.27 -5.78
C LEU A 32 -1.63 -4.59 -6.37
N THR A 33 -0.45 -5.00 -5.90
CA THR A 33 0.81 -4.64 -6.58
C THR A 33 0.97 -5.42 -7.89
N THR A 34 1.56 -4.76 -8.89
CA THR A 34 1.94 -5.38 -10.16
C THR A 34 3.11 -6.36 -10.00
N SER A 35 3.47 -7.08 -11.07
CA SER A 35 4.69 -7.91 -11.10
C SER A 35 5.97 -7.12 -10.79
N GLY A 36 5.97 -5.81 -11.05
CA GLY A 36 7.07 -4.90 -10.70
C GLY A 36 6.97 -4.30 -9.30
N GLY A 37 6.09 -4.80 -8.43
CA GLY A 37 5.94 -4.33 -7.04
C GLY A 37 5.26 -2.98 -6.88
N THR A 38 4.86 -2.32 -7.97
CA THR A 38 4.21 -1.00 -7.93
C THR A 38 2.71 -1.11 -7.67
N PHE A 39 2.12 -0.11 -7.02
CA PHE A 39 0.67 -0.01 -6.82
C PHE A 39 0.15 1.42 -6.98
N PHE A 40 -1.15 1.52 -7.32
CA PHE A 40 -1.90 2.77 -7.39
C PHE A 40 -3.25 2.57 -6.68
N LEU A 41 -3.44 3.23 -5.54
CA LEU A 41 -4.67 3.14 -4.77
C LEU A 41 -5.45 4.45 -4.91
N GLY A 42 -6.56 4.39 -5.65
CA GLY A 42 -7.49 5.50 -5.78
C GLY A 42 -8.35 5.65 -4.52
N ILE A 43 -8.52 6.89 -4.06
CA ILE A 43 -9.27 7.23 -2.85
C ILE A 43 -10.46 8.08 -3.24
N LYS A 44 -11.65 7.57 -2.99
CA LYS A 44 -12.90 8.31 -3.16
C LYS A 44 -13.14 9.14 -1.90
N GLU A 45 -13.50 10.40 -2.07
CA GLU A 45 -13.97 11.28 -0.99
C GLU A 45 -13.04 11.29 0.23
N TYR A 46 -12.12 12.25 0.22
CA TYR A 46 -11.12 12.35 1.25
C TYR A 46 -11.29 13.63 2.08
N GLN A 47 -11.62 13.46 3.36
CA GLN A 47 -11.76 14.56 4.32
C GLN A 47 -10.61 14.64 5.34
N ASN A 48 -9.84 13.57 5.51
CA ASN A 48 -8.73 13.53 6.47
C ASN A 48 -7.44 14.08 5.85
N SER A 49 -6.34 14.15 6.59
CA SER A 49 -5.00 14.45 6.03
C SER A 49 -4.14 13.20 5.90
N SER A 50 -4.35 12.19 6.77
CA SER A 50 -3.83 10.82 6.61
C SER A 50 -4.88 9.69 6.69
N LEU A 51 -4.56 8.52 6.12
CA LEU A 51 -5.30 7.25 6.30
C LEU A 51 -4.37 6.12 6.72
N ARG A 52 -4.92 5.15 7.45
CA ARG A 52 -4.19 3.94 7.86
C ARG A 52 -4.21 2.91 6.75
N ILE A 53 -3.06 2.62 6.17
CA ILE A 53 -2.87 1.68 5.06
C ILE A 53 -2.33 0.36 5.58
N ARG A 54 -2.83 -0.74 5.03
CA ARG A 54 -2.31 -2.10 5.23
C ARG A 54 -1.73 -2.63 3.93
N ALA A 55 -0.52 -3.19 4.01
CA ALA A 55 0.04 -4.06 2.99
C ALA A 55 0.09 -5.51 3.50
N PHE A 56 -0.56 -6.42 2.79
CA PHE A 56 -0.68 -7.84 3.17
C PHE A 56 -0.29 -8.77 2.02
N LYS A 57 0.53 -9.78 2.34
CA LYS A 57 0.83 -10.90 1.45
C LYS A 57 1.05 -12.15 2.32
N ASN A 58 0.47 -13.28 1.92
CA ASN A 58 0.68 -14.53 2.63
C ASN A 58 2.17 -14.89 2.71
N GLY A 59 2.63 -15.37 3.88
CA GLY A 59 4.04 -15.64 4.16
C GLY A 59 4.87 -14.42 4.56
N TYR A 60 4.28 -13.24 4.66
CA TYR A 60 4.92 -12.02 5.14
C TYR A 60 4.19 -11.44 6.35
N LYS A 61 4.91 -10.72 7.20
CA LYS A 61 4.33 -9.87 8.24
C LYS A 61 3.56 -8.73 7.59
N SER A 62 2.38 -8.44 8.12
CA SER A 62 1.59 -7.31 7.64
C SER A 62 2.25 -5.99 8.03
N TRP A 63 2.29 -5.05 7.11
CA TRP A 63 2.70 -3.67 7.38
C TRP A 63 1.46 -2.79 7.52
N ASN A 64 1.42 -1.94 8.56
CA ASN A 64 0.28 -1.07 8.84
C ASN A 64 0.78 0.30 9.33
N GLU A 65 0.57 1.38 8.55
CA GLU A 65 0.99 2.73 8.94
C GLU A 65 -0.01 3.80 8.49
N TYR A 66 0.06 4.98 9.08
CA TYR A 66 -0.63 6.17 8.58
C TYR A 66 0.13 6.78 7.41
N VAL A 67 -0.60 7.16 6.37
CA VAL A 67 -0.07 7.74 5.13
C VAL A 67 -0.84 9.00 4.82
N ASP A 68 -0.12 10.10 4.64
CA ASP A 68 -0.69 11.37 4.18
C ASP A 68 -1.21 11.27 2.75
N ILE A 69 -2.20 12.07 2.39
CA ILE A 69 -2.83 12.01 1.06
C ILE A 69 -2.92 13.42 0.44
N PRO A 70 -2.54 13.58 -0.85
CA PRO A 70 -1.97 12.55 -1.72
C PRO A 70 -0.55 12.16 -1.27
N SER A 71 -0.15 10.92 -1.56
CA SER A 71 1.23 10.49 -1.35
C SER A 71 1.78 9.76 -2.56
N GLU A 72 3.02 10.13 -2.87
CA GLU A 72 3.75 9.70 -4.03
C GLU A 72 5.08 9.09 -3.59
N ASN A 73 5.41 7.91 -4.12
CA ASN A 73 6.69 7.21 -3.89
C ASN A 73 6.82 6.55 -2.51
N ILE A 74 5.73 6.01 -1.96
CA ILE A 74 5.80 5.19 -0.74
C ILE A 74 6.62 3.93 -1.02
N ILE A 75 7.56 3.62 -0.12
CA ILE A 75 8.34 2.39 -0.15
C ILE A 75 7.92 1.54 1.04
N ILE A 76 7.33 0.38 0.76
CA ILE A 76 6.93 -0.59 1.79
C ILE A 76 7.87 -1.79 1.69
N ARG A 77 8.49 -2.16 2.81
CA ARG A 77 9.33 -3.36 2.91
C ARG A 77 8.64 -4.39 3.79
N LEU A 78 8.30 -5.54 3.23
CA LEU A 78 7.70 -6.64 3.96
C LEU A 78 8.76 -7.64 4.42
N GLU A 79 8.66 -8.06 5.68
CA GLU A 79 9.48 -9.13 6.24
C GLU A 79 8.76 -10.46 6.10
N LYS A 80 9.49 -11.54 5.81
CA LYS A 80 8.91 -12.89 5.88
C LYS A 80 8.56 -13.25 7.32
N ASN A 81 7.52 -14.07 7.47
CA ASN A 81 7.21 -14.74 8.74
C ASN A 81 8.26 -15.80 9.08
#